data_AF-A0AA39LLH1-F1
#
_entry.id   AF-A0AA39LLH1-F1
#
_cell.length_a   1.000
_cell.length_b   1.000
_cell.length_c   1.000
_cell.angle_alpha   90.00
_cell.angle_beta   90.00
_cell.angle_gamma   90.00
#
_symmetry.space_group_name_H-M   'P 1'
#
loop_
_entity.id
_entity.type
_entity.pdbx_description
1 polymer ?
#
loop_
_entity_poly.entity_id
_entity_poly.type
_entity_poly.pdbx_seq_one_letter_code
_entity_poly.pdbx_strand_id
1 'polypeptide(L)'
;MHVKKAAFFVALFCITLGFINVIPLAHLHFDVPNDFLLAGLDLLVLFCSVLLMLGIYSDTPHLFIPFVLINAFCLILLFVFLVISLIAQFAITVVIPNDYGMDEEEYTEFVEQLRASWTIIMLIIIAVMPIPIWFIWIALQCYRHSRKLHSNMQEEV
;
A
#
# COMPACT_ATOMS: atom_id res chain seq x y z
N MET A 1 10.14 2.71 24.93
CA MET A 1 9.87 4.14 24.60
C MET A 1 10.11 4.49 23.12
N HIS A 2 11.26 4.17 22.51
CA HIS A 2 11.55 4.54 21.11
C HIS A 2 10.62 3.88 20.08
N VAL A 3 10.25 2.61 20.27
CA VAL A 3 9.39 1.86 19.34
C VAL A 3 7.97 2.43 19.28
N LYS A 4 7.40 2.83 20.43
CA LYS A 4 6.10 3.51 20.50
C LYS A 4 6.08 4.84 19.74
N LYS A 5 7.16 5.63 19.84
CA LYS A 5 7.32 6.88 19.08
C LYS A 5 7.37 6.62 17.58
N ALA A 6 8.12 5.61 17.13
CA ALA A 6 8.21 5.24 15.72
C ALA A 6 6.84 4.79 15.15
N ALA A 7 6.11 3.95 15.88
CA ALA A 7 4.77 3.52 15.47
C ALA A 7 3.76 4.67 15.43
N PHE A 8 3.88 5.66 16.32
CA PHE A 8 3.08 6.87 16.28
C PHE A 8 3.37 7.71 15.03
N PHE A 9 4.64 7.87 14.64
CA PHE A 9 5.01 8.54 13.39
C PHE A 9 4.46 7.83 12.16
N VAL A 10 4.51 6.48 12.13
CA VAL A 10 3.91 5.68 11.06
C VAL A 10 2.41 5.91 10.98
N ALA A 11 1.70 5.87 12.11
CA ALA A 11 0.26 6.12 12.15
C ALA A 11 -0.08 7.53 11.63
N LEU A 12 0.64 8.56 12.09
CA LEU A 12 0.43 9.94 11.66
C LEU A 12 0.68 10.09 10.15
N PHE A 13 1.76 9.51 9.64
CA PHE A 13 2.11 9.55 8.22
C PHE A 13 1.02 8.92 7.35
N CYS A 14 0.54 7.73 7.71
CA CYS A 14 -0.55 7.06 7.01
C CYS A 14 -1.86 7.87 7.07
N ILE A 15 -2.14 8.51 8.20
CA ILE A 15 -3.31 9.40 8.34
C ILE A 15 -3.19 10.61 7.41
N THR A 16 -2.02 11.27 7.37
CA THR A 16 -1.82 12.43 6.49
C THR A 16 -1.94 12.05 5.01
N LEU A 17 -1.38 10.91 4.60
CA LEU A 17 -1.51 10.39 3.23
C LEU A 17 -2.96 10.07 2.87
N GLY A 18 -3.69 9.39 3.76
CA GLY A 18 -5.10 9.09 3.54
C GLY A 18 -5.95 10.35 3.39
N PHE A 19 -5.72 11.39 4.20
CA PHE A 19 -6.43 12.66 4.04
C PHE A 19 -6.10 13.38 2.73
N ILE A 20 -4.83 13.36 2.30
CA ILE A 20 -4.43 13.97 1.02
C ILE A 20 -5.13 13.29 -0.16
N ASN A 21 -5.38 11.98 -0.10
CA ASN A 21 -6.06 11.25 -1.18
C ASN A 21 -7.59 11.38 -1.11
N VAL A 22 -8.19 11.40 0.08
CA VAL A 22 -9.65 11.42 0.25
C VAL A 22 -10.26 12.81 -0.01
N ILE A 23 -9.57 13.90 0.33
CA ILE A 23 -10.08 15.28 0.17
C ILE A 23 -10.34 15.67 -1.30
N PRO A 24 -9.44 15.42 -2.27
CA PRO A 24 -9.68 15.73 -3.68
C PRO A 24 -10.74 14.85 -4.33
N LEU A 25 -10.95 13.61 -3.86
CA LEU A 25 -11.99 12.71 -4.40
C LEU A 25 -13.41 13.22 -4.12
N ALA A 26 -13.62 14.01 -3.05
CA ALA A 26 -14.93 14.57 -2.71
C ALA A 26 -15.39 15.73 -3.62
N HIS A 27 -14.51 16.26 -4.49
CA HIS A 27 -14.80 17.37 -5.39
C HIS A 27 -14.95 16.95 -6.86
N LEU A 28 -14.64 15.70 -7.19
CA LEU A 28 -14.87 15.12 -8.51
C LEU A 28 -16.25 14.46 -8.48
N HIS A 29 -17.17 14.94 -9.31
CA HIS A 29 -18.46 14.31 -9.53
C HIS A 29 -18.23 12.83 -9.93
N PHE A 30 -18.62 11.91 -9.05
CA PHE A 30 -18.43 10.47 -9.22
C PHE A 30 -19.27 9.94 -10.39
N ASP A 31 -18.63 9.67 -11.54
CA ASP A 31 -19.25 8.98 -12.67
C ASP A 31 -18.70 7.55 -12.89
N VAL A 32 -17.81 7.03 -12.02
CA VAL A 32 -17.12 5.74 -12.27
C VAL A 32 -17.02 4.83 -11.03
N PRO A 33 -17.27 3.50 -11.14
CA PRO A 33 -17.20 2.55 -10.03
C PRO A 33 -15.79 2.31 -9.45
N ASN A 34 -14.72 2.63 -10.19
CA ASN A 34 -13.34 2.43 -9.73
C ASN A 34 -12.93 3.44 -8.63
N ASP A 35 -13.48 4.66 -8.66
CA ASP A 35 -13.16 5.70 -7.69
C ASP A 35 -13.74 5.40 -6.29
N PHE A 36 -14.88 4.71 -6.24
CA PHE A 36 -15.47 4.24 -4.98
C PHE A 36 -14.60 3.17 -4.31
N LEU A 37 -14.02 2.26 -5.08
CA LEU A 37 -13.18 1.18 -4.57
C LEU A 37 -11.85 1.74 -4.04
N LEU A 38 -11.28 2.73 -4.74
CA LEU A 38 -10.09 3.44 -4.30
C LEU A 38 -10.33 4.22 -3.00
N ALA A 39 -11.45 4.98 -2.93
CA ALA A 39 -11.86 5.69 -1.72
C ALA A 39 -12.09 4.76 -0.52
N GLY A 40 -12.71 3.59 -0.76
CA GLY A 40 -12.91 2.58 0.27
C GLY A 40 -11.59 2.01 0.81
N LEU A 41 -10.61 1.78 -0.07
CA LEU A 41 -9.28 1.32 0.32
C LEU A 41 -8.55 2.37 1.16
N ASP A 42 -8.59 3.64 0.75
CA ASP A 42 -7.98 4.74 1.50
C ASP A 42 -8.62 4.93 2.88
N LEU A 43 -9.96 4.81 2.96
CA LEU A 43 -10.68 4.89 4.24
C LEU A 43 -10.34 3.73 5.16
N LEU A 44 -10.14 2.53 4.61
CA LEU A 44 -9.70 1.35 5.38
C LEU A 44 -8.29 1.53 5.94
N VAL A 45 -7.36 2.10 5.14
CA VAL A 45 -6.00 2.43 5.59
C VAL A 45 -6.02 3.49 6.69
N LEU A 46 -6.86 4.53 6.55
CA LEU A 46 -7.08 5.54 7.58
C LEU A 46 -7.57 4.91 8.88
N PHE A 47 -8.63 4.10 8.81
CA PHE A 47 -9.22 3.44 9.98
C PHE A 47 -8.19 2.57 10.71
N CYS A 48 -7.42 1.77 9.98
CA CYS A 48 -6.42 0.91 10.62
C CYS A 48 -5.19 1.68 11.15
N SER A 49 -4.89 2.86 10.61
CA SER A 49 -3.89 3.76 11.16
C SER A 49 -4.35 4.40 12.48
N VAL A 50 -5.65 4.71 12.60
CA VAL A 50 -6.27 5.14 13.86
C VAL A 50 -6.24 4.01 14.89
N LEU A 51 -6.57 2.77 14.50
CA LEU A 51 -6.46 1.60 15.39
C LEU A 51 -5.03 1.36 15.87
N LEU A 52 -4.02 1.57 15.00
CA LEU A 52 -2.62 1.51 15.39
C LEU A 52 -2.30 2.57 16.46
N MET A 53 -2.77 3.81 16.27
CA MET A 53 -2.58 4.89 17.25
C MET A 53 -3.27 4.57 18.58
N LEU A 54 -4.51 4.06 18.53
CA LEU A 54 -5.27 3.66 19.70
C LEU A 54 -4.56 2.53 20.44
N GLY A 55 -4.10 1.50 19.74
CA GLY A 55 -3.34 0.38 20.32
C GLY A 55 -2.05 0.80 21.02
N ILE A 56 -1.38 1.86 20.54
CA ILE A 56 -0.22 2.45 21.21
C ILE A 56 -0.62 3.15 22.52
N TYR A 57 -1.77 3.84 22.53
CA TYR A 57 -2.26 4.60 23.68
C TYR A 57 -2.86 3.70 24.77
N SER A 58 -3.68 2.72 24.38
CA SER A 58 -4.33 1.77 25.31
C SER A 58 -3.47 0.57 25.67
N ASP A 59 -2.25 0.47 25.11
CA ASP A 59 -1.33 -0.66 25.31
C ASP A 59 -1.91 -2.04 24.97
N THR A 60 -2.93 -2.07 24.11
CA THR A 60 -3.67 -3.28 23.73
C THR A 60 -3.10 -3.92 22.46
N PRO A 61 -2.51 -5.13 22.54
CA PRO A 61 -1.78 -5.73 21.42
C PRO A 61 -2.68 -6.21 20.27
N HIS A 62 -3.96 -6.50 20.52
CA HIS A 62 -4.87 -6.99 19.46
C HIS A 62 -5.20 -5.91 18.41
N LEU A 63 -5.13 -4.62 18.75
CA LEU A 63 -5.41 -3.51 17.84
C LEU A 63 -4.33 -3.31 16.76
N PHE A 64 -3.16 -3.95 16.90
CA PHE A 64 -2.09 -3.92 15.89
C PHE A 64 -2.34 -4.91 14.75
N ILE A 65 -3.15 -5.95 14.96
CA ILE A 65 -3.38 -7.03 13.99
C ILE A 65 -4.01 -6.51 12.69
N PRO A 66 -5.09 -5.70 12.71
CA PRO A 66 -5.70 -5.19 11.48
C PRO A 66 -4.74 -4.37 10.62
N PHE A 67 -3.88 -3.56 11.26
CA PHE A 67 -2.87 -2.77 10.57
C PHE A 67 -1.82 -3.65 9.87
N VAL A 68 -1.34 -4.70 10.54
CA VAL A 68 -0.39 -5.65 9.94
C VAL A 68 -1.02 -6.41 8.78
N LEU A 69 -2.27 -6.87 8.92
CA LEU A 69 -2.97 -7.61 7.87
C LEU A 69 -3.16 -6.78 6.60
N ILE A 70 -3.58 -5.52 6.72
CA ILE A 70 -3.73 -4.64 5.55
C ILE A 70 -2.40 -4.37 4.88
N ASN A 71 -1.34 -4.05 5.64
CA ASN A 71 -0.03 -3.80 5.04
C ASN A 71 0.52 -5.07 4.36
N ALA A 72 0.26 -6.26 4.92
CA ALA A 72 0.62 -7.52 4.30
C ALA A 72 -0.16 -7.76 2.99
N PHE A 73 -1.46 -7.45 2.98
CA PHE A 73 -2.27 -7.50 1.77
C PHE A 73 -1.78 -6.51 0.70
N CYS A 74 -1.44 -5.27 1.09
CA CYS A 74 -0.83 -4.28 0.19
C CYS A 74 0.48 -4.79 -0.41
N LEU A 75 1.33 -5.48 0.37
CA LEU A 75 2.55 -6.10 -0.15
C LEU A 75 2.28 -7.18 -1.19
N ILE A 76 1.27 -8.02 -0.97
CA ILE A 76 0.85 -9.03 -1.94
C ILE A 76 0.37 -8.37 -3.23
N LEU A 77 -0.46 -7.32 -3.13
CA LEU A 77 -0.91 -6.57 -4.30
C LEU A 77 0.25 -5.93 -5.05
N LEU A 78 1.17 -5.26 -4.36
CA LEU A 78 2.37 -4.68 -4.98
C LEU A 78 3.21 -5.74 -5.70
N PHE A 79 3.37 -6.91 -5.11
CA PHE A 79 4.07 -8.03 -5.74
C PHE A 79 3.34 -8.55 -6.99
N VAL A 80 2.02 -8.69 -6.93
CA VAL A 80 1.20 -9.08 -8.09
C VAL A 80 1.34 -8.03 -9.21
N PHE A 81 1.25 -6.74 -8.90
CA PHE A 81 1.44 -5.68 -9.89
C PHE A 81 2.86 -5.66 -10.47
N LEU A 82 3.88 -5.93 -9.66
CA LEU A 82 5.26 -6.08 -10.14
C LEU A 82 5.36 -7.19 -11.19
N VAL A 83 4.78 -8.37 -10.90
CA VAL A 83 4.79 -9.51 -11.82
C VAL A 83 4.02 -9.19 -13.11
N ILE A 84 2.83 -8.58 -13.01
CA ILE A 84 2.05 -8.17 -14.18
C ILE A 84 2.84 -7.17 -15.02
N SER A 85 3.45 -6.17 -14.40
CA SER A 85 4.26 -5.15 -15.08
C SER A 85 5.46 -5.76 -15.79
N LEU A 86 6.09 -6.78 -15.19
CA LEU A 86 7.20 -7.50 -15.81
C LEU A 86 6.73 -8.30 -17.02
N ILE A 87 5.63 -9.05 -16.90
CA ILE A 87 5.05 -9.82 -18.01
C ILE A 87 4.63 -8.88 -19.15
N ALA A 88 4.01 -7.74 -18.84
CA ALA A 88 3.59 -6.75 -19.81
C ALA A 88 4.75 -6.28 -20.69
N GLN A 89 5.93 -6.00 -20.13
CA GLN A 89 7.11 -5.56 -20.90
C GLN A 89 7.48 -6.50 -22.06
N PHE A 90 7.28 -7.81 -21.88
CA PHE A 90 7.58 -8.83 -22.89
C PHE A 90 6.36 -9.26 -23.72
N ALA A 91 5.15 -9.14 -23.17
CA ALA A 91 3.93 -9.61 -23.80
C ALA A 91 3.17 -8.53 -24.61
N ILE A 92 3.60 -7.26 -24.59
CA ILE A 92 2.93 -6.17 -25.33
C ILE A 92 2.71 -6.53 -26.81
N THR A 93 3.71 -7.10 -27.48
CA THR A 93 3.64 -7.46 -28.90
C THR A 93 2.77 -8.70 -29.19
N VAL A 94 2.44 -9.48 -28.16
CA VAL A 94 1.53 -10.64 -28.24
C VAL A 94 0.09 -10.22 -27.97
N VAL A 95 -0.12 -9.24 -27.10
CA VAL A 95 -1.44 -8.75 -26.68
C VAL A 95 -2.00 -7.72 -27.66
N ILE A 96 -1.14 -6.90 -28.26
CA ILE A 96 -1.52 -5.90 -29.27
C ILE A 96 -0.88 -6.32 -30.60
N PRO A 97 -1.45 -7.29 -31.33
CA PRO A 97 -0.92 -7.64 -32.65
C PRO A 97 -1.11 -6.48 -33.64
N ASN A 98 -0.18 -6.32 -34.57
CA ASN A 98 -0.20 -5.29 -35.62
C ASN A 98 -1.26 -5.57 -36.72
N ASP A 99 -2.44 -6.06 -36.33
CA ASP A 99 -3.56 -6.38 -37.24
C ASP A 99 -4.47 -5.17 -37.53
N TYR A 100 -4.19 -4.01 -36.91
CA TYR A 100 -5.06 -2.83 -36.96
C TYR A 100 -4.74 -1.83 -38.08
N GLY A 101 -3.84 -2.17 -39.00
CA GLY A 101 -3.51 -1.31 -40.15
C GLY A 101 -2.74 -0.04 -39.77
N MET A 102 -2.01 -0.06 -38.65
CA MET A 102 -1.00 0.95 -38.34
C MET A 102 0.25 0.72 -39.21
N ASP A 103 0.87 1.80 -39.68
CA ASP A 103 2.18 1.72 -40.32
C ASP A 103 3.21 1.15 -39.32
N GLU A 104 4.17 0.36 -39.82
CA GLU A 104 5.14 -0.36 -38.96
C GLU A 104 5.91 0.58 -38.02
N GLU A 105 6.28 1.78 -38.48
CA GLU A 105 6.97 2.78 -37.65
C GLU A 105 6.08 3.27 -36.48
N GLU A 106 4.81 3.59 -36.73
CA GLU A 106 3.88 4.10 -35.71
C GLU A 106 3.56 3.02 -34.66
N TYR A 107 3.41 1.75 -35.09
CA TYR A 107 3.23 0.62 -34.19
C TYR A 107 4.48 0.38 -33.33
N THR A 108 5.68 0.45 -33.90
CA THR A 108 6.93 0.30 -33.12
C THR A 108 7.10 1.38 -32.06
N GLU A 109 6.83 2.65 -32.41
CA GLU A 109 6.92 3.76 -31.47
C GLU A 109 5.90 3.62 -30.33
N PHE A 110 4.66 3.24 -30.64
CA PHE A 110 3.63 2.97 -29.64
C PHE A 110 4.02 1.85 -28.66
N VAL A 111 4.53 0.72 -29.18
CA VAL A 111 4.99 -0.42 -28.37
C VAL A 111 6.15 -0.02 -27.46
N GLU A 112 7.11 0.76 -27.97
CA GLU A 112 8.24 1.25 -27.17
C GLU A 112 7.81 2.21 -26.06
N GLN A 113 6.89 3.14 -26.36
CA GLN A 113 6.31 4.03 -25.34
C GLN A 113 5.54 3.26 -24.26
N LEU A 114 4.77 2.23 -24.65
CA LEU A 114 4.09 1.36 -23.69
C LEU A 114 5.10 0.63 -22.81
N ARG A 115 6.14 0.05 -23.40
CA ARG A 115 7.20 -0.65 -22.66
C ARG A 115 7.88 0.28 -21.68
N ALA A 116 8.24 1.49 -22.10
CA ALA A 116 8.84 2.50 -21.24
C ALA A 116 7.91 2.87 -20.06
N SER A 117 6.61 3.05 -20.33
CA SER A 117 5.60 3.34 -19.29
C SER A 117 5.51 2.21 -18.25
N TRP A 118 5.45 0.95 -18.69
CA TRP A 118 5.46 -0.21 -17.80
C TRP A 118 6.78 -0.34 -17.02
N THR A 119 7.93 0.04 -17.61
CA THR A 119 9.21 0.09 -16.89
C THR A 119 9.20 1.15 -15.79
N ILE A 120 8.65 2.33 -16.04
CA ILE A 120 8.51 3.39 -15.03
C ILE A 120 7.62 2.91 -13.88
N ILE A 121 6.46 2.31 -14.18
CA ILE A 121 5.56 1.75 -13.17
C ILE A 121 6.29 0.71 -12.30
N MET A 122 7.02 -0.21 -12.94
CA MET A 122 7.82 -1.22 -12.23
C MET A 122 8.84 -0.58 -11.27
N LEU A 123 9.57 0.45 -11.72
CA LEU A 123 10.55 1.15 -10.88
C LEU A 123 9.89 1.83 -9.67
N ILE A 124 8.72 2.45 -9.86
CA ILE A 124 7.95 3.05 -8.77
C ILE A 124 7.54 1.97 -7.75
N ILE A 125 7.02 0.83 -8.22
CA ILE A 125 6.63 -0.27 -7.34
C ILE A 125 7.83 -0.76 -6.51
N ILE A 126 8.99 -0.96 -7.15
CA ILE A 126 10.23 -1.38 -6.45
C ILE A 126 10.65 -0.35 -5.41
N ALA A 127 10.57 0.95 -5.73
CA ALA A 127 10.94 2.02 -4.81
C ALA A 127 9.99 2.12 -3.60
N VAL A 128 8.70 1.82 -3.78
CA VAL A 128 7.68 1.92 -2.73
C VAL A 128 7.59 0.66 -1.87
N MET A 129 7.98 -0.51 -2.38
CA MET A 129 7.89 -1.80 -1.68
C MET A 129 8.55 -1.85 -0.27
N PRO A 130 9.69 -1.19 -0.01
CA PRO A 130 10.29 -1.17 1.33
C PRO A 130 9.43 -0.49 2.40
N ILE A 131 8.53 0.43 2.03
CA ILE A 131 7.71 1.21 2.95
C ILE A 131 6.77 0.31 3.78
N PRO A 132 5.87 -0.50 3.18
CA PRO A 132 5.00 -1.38 3.95
C PRO A 132 5.77 -2.47 4.72
N ILE A 133 6.93 -2.93 4.22
CA ILE A 133 7.81 -3.85 4.97
C ILE A 133 8.27 -3.19 6.28
N TRP A 134 8.72 -1.96 6.20
CA TRP A 134 9.16 -1.19 7.36
C TRP A 134 8.03 -0.92 8.34
N PHE A 135 6.82 -0.61 7.85
CA PHE A 135 5.63 -0.41 8.69
C PHE A 135 5.24 -1.69 9.44
N ILE A 136 5.21 -2.84 8.77
CA ILE A 136 4.93 -4.14 9.41
C ILE A 136 5.98 -4.44 10.47
N TRP A 137 7.26 -4.20 10.17
CA TRP A 137 8.33 -4.44 11.11
C TRP A 137 8.18 -3.61 12.39
N ILE A 138 7.88 -2.30 12.27
CA ILE A 138 7.62 -1.43 13.42
C ILE A 138 6.40 -1.91 14.21
N ALA A 139 5.29 -2.22 13.54
CA ALA A 139 4.07 -2.67 14.19
C ALA A 139 4.30 -3.98 14.98
N LEU A 140 5.06 -4.93 14.43
CA LEU A 140 5.42 -6.17 15.10
C LEU A 140 6.31 -5.95 16.33
N GLN A 141 7.28 -5.02 16.25
CA GLN A 141 8.11 -4.68 17.40
C GLN A 141 7.29 -4.04 18.52
N CYS A 142 6.35 -3.14 18.16
CA CYS A 142 5.40 -2.57 19.11
C CYS A 142 4.50 -3.63 19.76
N TYR A 143 3.95 -4.54 18.95
CA TYR A 143 3.12 -5.65 19.41
C TYR A 143 3.87 -6.54 20.41
N ARG A 144 5.11 -6.94 20.09
CA ARG A 144 5.95 -7.76 20.98
C ARG A 144 6.23 -7.04 22.30
N HIS A 145 6.45 -5.73 22.25
CA HIS A 145 6.72 -4.94 23.44
C HIS A 145 5.49 -4.80 24.34
N SER A 146 4.32 -4.47 23.77
CA SER A 146 3.04 -4.37 24.51
C SER A 146 2.64 -5.72 25.12
N ARG A 147 2.80 -6.82 24.37
CA ARG A 147 2.49 -8.17 24.88
C ARG A 147 3.35 -8.56 26.09
N LYS A 148 4.66 -8.25 26.05
CA LYS A 148 5.56 -8.49 27.19
C LYS A 148 5.18 -7.66 28.42
N LEU A 149 4.73 -6.42 28.21
CA LEU A 149 4.25 -5.57 29.30
C LEU A 149 3.00 -6.17 29.95
N HIS A 150 2.08 -6.68 29.13
CA HIS A 150 0.83 -7.25 29.61
C HIS A 150 1.01 -8.56 30.38
N SER A 151 1.94 -9.43 29.95
CA SER A 151 2.25 -10.66 30.69
C SER A 151 2.87 -10.39 32.06
N ASN A 152 3.77 -9.40 32.17
CA ASN A 152 4.41 -9.08 33.44
C ASN A 152 3.40 -8.54 34.48
N MET A 153 2.41 -7.78 34.04
CA MET A 153 1.34 -7.29 34.92
C MET A 153 0.38 -8.40 35.39
N GLN A 154 0.31 -9.53 34.70
CA GLN A 154 -0.50 -10.69 35.12
C GLN A 154 0.24 -11.61 36.12
N GLU A 155 1.57 -11.52 36.21
CA GLU A 155 2.36 -12.28 37.18
C GLU A 155 2.50 -11.58 38.53
N GLU A 156 2.23 -10.27 38.61
CA GLU A 156 2.29 -9.45 39.84
C GLU A 156 0.97 -9.38 40.63
N VAL A 157 -0.09 -10.07 40.17
CA VAL A 157 -1.43 -10.13 40.81
C VAL A 157 -1.73 -11.55 41.26
#